data_AF-A0A024FDJ4-F1
#
_entry.id   AF-A0A024FDJ4-F1
#
_cell.length_a   1.000
_cell.length_b   1.000
_cell.length_c   1.000
_cell.angle_alpha   90.00
_cell.angle_beta   90.00
_cell.angle_gamma   90.00
#
_symmetry.space_group_name_H-M   'P 1'
#
loop_
_entity.id
_entity.type
_entity.pdbx_description
1 polymer ?
#
loop_
_entity_poly.entity_id
_entity_poly.type
_entity_poly.pdbx_seq_one_letter_code
_entity_poly.pdbx_strand_id
1 'polypeptide(L)' 'MPTHGDLTISKKDAAIGNVRIFDIQGQLLQKQHIQLSTTVIDVSHYSSGVYILKTDTANFRFIVNN' A
#
# COMPACT_ATOMS: atom_id res chain seq x y z
N MET A 1 -8.77 2.20 -4.06
CA MET A 1 -9.16 2.41 -2.65
C MET A 1 -9.25 1.04 -2.01
N PRO A 2 -8.83 0.85 -0.76
CA PRO A 2 -9.01 -0.40 -0.06
C PRO A 2 -10.50 -0.78 -0.02
N THR A 3 -10.77 -2.08 -0.10
CA THR A 3 -12.14 -2.63 0.01
C THR A 3 -12.17 -3.52 1.24
N HIS A 4 -13.04 -3.22 2.21
CA HIS A 4 -13.15 -3.97 3.47
C HIS A 4 -11.83 -4.09 4.25
N GLY A 5 -10.99 -3.05 4.22
CA GLY A 5 -9.68 -3.08 4.89
C GLY A 5 -8.55 -3.70 4.06
N ASP A 6 -8.83 -4.23 2.87
CA ASP A 6 -7.79 -4.84 2.02
C ASP A 6 -7.32 -3.88 0.93
N LEU A 7 -6.01 -3.60 0.90
CA LEU A 7 -5.33 -2.93 -0.20
C LEU A 7 -4.69 -3.96 -1.13
N THR A 8 -5.31 -4.21 -2.28
CA THR A 8 -4.72 -5.01 -3.35
C THR A 8 -3.72 -4.19 -4.16
N ILE A 9 -2.51 -4.73 -4.32
CA ILE A 9 -1.49 -4.17 -5.21
C ILE A 9 -1.17 -5.22 -6.27
N SER A 10 -1.23 -4.81 -7.54
CA SER A 10 -0.94 -5.67 -8.69
C SER A 10 0.00 -4.98 -9.66
N LYS A 11 0.97 -5.71 -10.20
CA LYS A 11 1.90 -5.27 -11.23
C LYS A 11 1.92 -6.30 -12.35
N LYS A 12 1.81 -5.83 -13.59
CA LYS A 12 1.82 -6.70 -14.77
C LYS A 12 3.23 -7.24 -15.03
N ASP A 13 3.32 -8.56 -15.27
CA ASP A 13 4.50 -9.29 -15.77
C ASP A 13 5.82 -9.10 -14.97
N ALA A 14 5.75 -8.70 -13.70
CA ALA A 14 6.92 -8.54 -12.84
C ALA A 14 6.57 -8.58 -11.35
N ALA A 15 7.57 -8.84 -10.51
CA ALA A 15 7.47 -8.66 -9.07
C ALA A 15 7.20 -7.19 -8.71
N ILE A 16 6.33 -6.98 -7.72
CA ILE A 16 5.99 -5.65 -7.20
C ILE A 16 7.25 -4.94 -6.66
N GLY A 17 8.14 -5.67 -5.99
CA GLY A 17 9.38 -5.13 -5.42
C GLY A 17 9.17 -4.54 -4.04
N ASN A 18 9.88 -3.46 -3.71
CA ASN A 18 9.73 -2.82 -2.40
C ASN A 18 8.43 -2.02 -2.35
N VAL A 19 7.63 -2.27 -1.33
CA VAL A 19 6.44 -1.51 -0.97
C VAL A 19 6.68 -0.79 0.35
N ARG A 20 6.35 0.49 0.40
CA ARG A 20 6.36 1.31 1.60
C ARG A 20 5.04 2.07 1.71
N ILE A 21 4.43 2.09 2.90
CA ILE A 21 3.22 2.87 3.15
C ILE A 21 3.53 3.93 4.19
N PHE A 22 3.09 5.16 3.93
CA PHE A 22 3.24 6.31 4.80
C PHE A 22 1.89 6.93 5.10
N ASP A 23 1.72 7.50 6.29
CA ASP A 23 0.62 8.42 6.58
C ASP A 23 0.86 9.80 5.92
N ILE A 24 -0.09 10.72 6.12
CA ILE A 24 -0.01 12.07 5.54
C ILE A 24 1.05 12.96 6.22
N GLN A 25 1.48 12.61 7.43
CA GLN A 25 2.58 13.26 8.15
C GLN A 25 3.96 12.76 7.67
N GLY A 26 3.99 11.71 6.85
CA GLY A 26 5.22 11.10 6.33
C GLY A 26 5.81 10.03 7.25
N GLN A 27 5.09 9.58 8.28
CA GLN A 27 5.49 8.44 9.11
C GLN A 27 5.42 7.16 8.29
N LEU A 28 6.50 6.37 8.31
CA LEU A 28 6.52 5.05 7.69
C LEU A 28 5.73 4.06 8.56
N LEU A 29 4.64 3.51 8.02
CA LEU A 29 3.80 2.54 8.71
C LEU A 29 4.13 1.09 8.32
N GLN A 30 4.51 0.87 7.05
CA GLN A 30 4.82 -0.47 6.56
C GLN A 30 5.94 -0.44 5.53
N LYS A 31 6.80 -1.46 5.57
CA LYS A 31 7.85 -1.71 4.58
C LYS A 31 7.98 -3.19 4.35
N GLN A 32 7.85 -3.62 3.10
CA GLN A 32 7.98 -5.03 2.72
C GLN A 32 8.55 -5.18 1.31
N HIS A 33 9.25 -6.28 1.06
CA HIS A 33 9.70 -6.67 -0.28
C HIS A 33 8.83 -7.81 -0.80
N ILE A 34 8.27 -7.64 -2.00
CA ILE A 34 7.25 -8.53 -2.55
C ILE A 34 7.74 -9.11 -3.87
N GLN A 35 7.97 -10.42 -3.90
CA GLN A 35 8.44 -11.15 -5.07
C GLN A 35 7.31 -11.60 -6.01
N LEU A 36 6.06 -11.39 -5.60
CA LEU A 36 4.86 -11.72 -6.38
C LEU A 36 4.41 -10.53 -7.23
N SER A 37 3.66 -10.81 -8.29
CA SER A 37 3.02 -9.81 -9.14
C SER A 37 1.74 -9.23 -8.53
N THR A 38 1.13 -9.92 -7.56
CA THR A 38 -0.05 -9.48 -6.82
C THR A 38 0.14 -9.75 -5.33
N THR A 39 -0.39 -8.86 -4.48
CA THR A 39 -0.40 -9.00 -3.02
C THR A 39 -1.59 -8.27 -2.42
N VAL A 40 -1.95 -8.66 -1.20
CA VAL A 40 -2.98 -7.98 -0.40
C VAL A 40 -2.31 -7.51 0.90
N ILE A 41 -2.55 -6.25 1.25
CA ILE A 41 -2.11 -5.66 2.51
C ILE A 41 -3.36 -5.33 3.33
N ASP A 42 -3.44 -5.90 4.52
CA ASP A 42 -4.45 -5.55 5.50
C ASP A 42 -4.15 -4.16 6.10
N VAL A 43 -5.05 -3.21 5.83
CA VAL A 43 -5.06 -1.84 6.35
C VAL A 43 -6.29 -1.58 7.24
N SER A 44 -6.98 -2.62 7.68
CA SER A 44 -8.17 -2.50 8.56
C SER A 44 -7.87 -1.81 9.89
N HIS A 45 -6.64 -1.91 10.39
CA HIS A 45 -6.19 -1.28 11.62
C HIS A 45 -5.68 0.17 11.44
N TYR A 46 -5.69 0.69 10.21
CA TYR A 46 -5.28 2.07 9.96
C TYR A 46 -6.40 3.03 10.32
N SER A 47 -6.07 4.22 10.81
CA SER A 47 -7.07 5.27 11.03
C SER A 47 -7.68 5.75 9.71
N SER A 48 -8.90 6.28 9.74
CA SER A 48 -9.49 6.89 8.55
C SER A 48 -8.65 8.11 8.10
N GLY A 49 -8.26 8.15 6.84
CA GLY A 49 -7.31 9.15 6.35
C GLY A 49 -6.70 8.86 4.98
N VAL A 50 -5.79 9.75 4.56
CA VAL A 50 -5.05 9.65 3.30
C VAL A 50 -3.66 9.06 3.54
N TYR A 51 -3.29 8.09 2.72
CA TYR A 51 -2.03 7.36 2.79
C TYR A 51 -1.27 7.40 1.47
N ILE A 52 0.04 7.25 1.55
CA ILE A 52 0.93 7.21 0.40
C ILE A 52 1.56 5.82 0.30
N LEU A 53 1.23 5.11 -0.77
CA LEU A 53 1.90 3.88 -1.18
C LEU A 53 3.07 4.24 -2.11
N LYS A 54 4.30 3.88 -1.73
CA LYS A 54 5.49 3.98 -2.59
C LYS A 54 5.97 2.59 -3.00
N THR A 55 6.16 2.41 -4.30
CA THR A 55 6.87 1.28 -4.88
C THR A 55 8.24 1.73 -5.39
N ASP A 56 9.05 0.81 -5.92
CA ASP A 56 10.34 1.17 -6.53
C ASP A 56 10.21 2.09 -7.76
N THR A 57 9.02 2.15 -8.39
CA THR A 57 8.85 2.85 -9.68
C THR A 57 7.70 3.85 -9.69
N ALA A 58 6.83 3.85 -8.67
CA ALA A 58 5.63 4.67 -8.65
C ALA A 58 5.19 5.00 -7.23
N ASN A 59 4.48 6.13 -7.09
CA ASN A 59 3.84 6.56 -5.86
C ASN A 59 2.33 6.72 -6.10
N PHE A 60 1.53 6.18 -5.19
CA PHE A 60 0.07 6.24 -5.24
C PHE A 60 -0.48 6.82 -3.94
N ARG A 61 -1.60 7.53 -4.05
CA ARG A 61 -2.39 7.94 -2.88
C ARG A 61 -3.62 7.05 -2.78
N PHE A 62 -3.98 6.68 -1.57
CA PHE A 62 -5.22 5.96 -1.30
C PHE A 62 -5.85 6.48 0.00
N ILE A 63 -7.16 6.26 0.14
CA ILE A 63 -7.95 6.70 1.29
C ILE A 63 -8.41 5.45 2.02
N VAL A 64 -8.22 5.42 3.34
CA VAL A 64 -8.85 4.44 4.24
C VAL A 64 -10.06 5.12 4.88
N ASN A 65 -11.21 4.47 4.79
CA ASN A 65 -12.47 4.90 5.42
C ASN A 65 -12.99 3.72 6.24
N ASN A 66 -12.56 3.62 7.49
CA ASN A 66 -13.13 2.69 8.46
C ASN A 66 -14.32 3.34 9.18
#